data_AF-A0A3M7PLP0-F1
#
_entry.id   AF-A0A3M7PLP0-F1
#
_cell.length_a   1.000
_cell.length_b   1.000
_cell.length_c   1.000
_cell.angle_alpha   90.00
_cell.angle_beta   90.00
_cell.angle_gamma   90.00
#
_symmetry.space_group_name_H-M   'P 1'
#
loop_
_entity.id
_entity.type
_entity.pdbx_description
1 polymer ?
#
loop_
_entity_poly.entity_id
_entity_poly.type
_entity_poly.pdbx_seq_one_letter_code
_entity_poly.pdbx_strand_id
1 'polypeptide(L)'
;MFGLSYKILFFLPIFCLAFAKNSTFSLKTTKCQFISAKNELFCDSYKGNKTCEAIIDSLPLNFTLFAIGEFKATAGQIPLTWFRLFPRKIDNTGWWYYKHMREENKKMSLHSKDKVSKYNTGIVVVDSLCWNQMAQVIKSSSTFDVIQTERYNYGIFAKPFYRVKMIGTLEIL
;
A
#
# COMPACT_ATOMS: atom_id res chain seq x y z
N MET A 1 -79.74 -21.69 -17.23
CA MET A 1 -79.17 -20.36 -16.94
C MET A 1 -78.16 -20.53 -15.82
N PHE A 2 -76.87 -20.51 -16.14
CA PHE A 2 -75.77 -20.61 -15.18
C PHE A 2 -75.23 -19.19 -14.92
N GLY A 3 -75.27 -18.72 -13.68
CA GLY A 3 -74.64 -17.46 -13.26
C GLY A 3 -73.45 -17.76 -12.34
N LEU A 4 -72.23 -17.62 -12.85
CA LEU A 4 -70.99 -17.80 -12.11
C LEU A 4 -70.76 -16.66 -11.11
N SER A 5 -70.47 -17.03 -9.87
CA SER A 5 -70.04 -16.13 -8.78
C SER A 5 -68.51 -16.02 -8.78
N TYR A 6 -67.98 -14.81 -9.00
CA TYR A 6 -66.54 -14.54 -8.98
C TYR A 6 -66.11 -14.08 -7.58
N LYS A 7 -65.29 -14.89 -6.90
CA LYS A 7 -64.54 -14.50 -5.69
C LYS A 7 -63.22 -13.84 -6.12
N ILE A 8 -63.08 -12.55 -5.84
CA ILE A 8 -61.81 -11.82 -6.00
C ILE A 8 -60.97 -12.07 -4.74
N LEU A 9 -59.87 -12.82 -4.88
CA LEU A 9 -58.83 -12.95 -3.85
C LEU A 9 -57.88 -11.74 -3.95
N PHE A 10 -57.86 -10.91 -2.91
CA PHE A 10 -56.84 -9.88 -2.74
C PHE A 10 -55.54 -10.52 -2.22
N PHE A 11 -54.51 -10.56 -3.06
CA PHE A 11 -53.14 -10.83 -2.65
C PHE A 11 -52.51 -9.54 -2.10
N LEU A 12 -52.22 -9.50 -0.80
CA LEU A 12 -51.43 -8.45 -0.18
C LEU A 12 -49.94 -8.68 -0.49
N PRO A 13 -49.19 -7.69 -1.01
CA PRO A 13 -47.76 -7.82 -1.19
C PRO A 13 -47.05 -7.72 0.16
N ILE A 14 -46.39 -8.81 0.56
CA ILE A 14 -45.46 -8.86 1.69
C ILE A 14 -44.24 -8.02 1.30
N PHE A 15 -44.19 -6.77 1.77
CA PHE A 15 -42.99 -5.93 1.69
C PHE A 15 -41.93 -6.49 2.63
N CYS A 16 -41.04 -7.31 2.08
CA CYS A 16 -39.84 -7.77 2.76
C CYS A 16 -38.84 -6.60 2.83
N LEU A 17 -38.84 -5.87 3.94
CA LEU A 17 -37.82 -4.87 4.27
C LEU A 17 -36.50 -5.59 4.52
N ALA A 18 -35.72 -5.81 3.46
CA ALA A 18 -34.34 -6.25 3.57
C ALA A 18 -33.52 -5.13 4.25
N PHE A 19 -33.18 -5.33 5.52
CA PHE A 19 -32.18 -4.53 6.19
C PHE A 19 -30.84 -4.72 5.47
N ALA A 20 -30.48 -3.74 4.64
CA ALA A 20 -29.14 -3.66 4.09
C ALA A 20 -28.16 -3.53 5.27
N LYS A 21 -27.42 -4.60 5.54
CA LYS A 21 -26.26 -4.58 6.44
C LYS A 21 -25.34 -3.46 5.93
N ASN A 22 -25.26 -2.37 6.68
CA ASN A 22 -24.24 -1.35 6.48
C ASN A 22 -22.88 -2.04 6.63
N SER A 23 -22.30 -2.41 5.49
CA SER A 23 -20.93 -2.93 5.44
C SER A 23 -20.05 -1.75 5.82
N THR A 24 -19.62 -1.71 7.09
CA THR A 24 -18.50 -0.88 7.51
C THR A 24 -17.34 -1.23 6.58
N PHE A 25 -17.02 -0.31 5.67
CA PHE A 25 -15.95 -0.46 4.70
C PHE A 25 -14.63 -0.38 5.50
N SER A 26 -14.24 -1.50 6.12
CA SER A 26 -12.95 -1.61 6.77
C SER A 26 -11.90 -1.36 5.70
N LEU A 27 -11.12 -0.29 5.86
CA LEU A 27 -10.02 0.06 4.98
C LEU A 27 -9.05 -1.13 4.94
N LYS A 28 -9.03 -1.87 3.83
CA LYS A 28 -8.22 -3.08 3.66
C LYS A 28 -6.82 -2.79 3.10
N THR A 29 -6.25 -1.64 3.44
CA THR A 29 -4.89 -1.22 3.07
C THR A 29 -3.89 -1.63 4.15
N THR A 30 -2.70 -2.08 3.78
CA THR A 30 -1.64 -2.34 4.76
C THR A 30 -1.13 -1.04 5.36
N LYS A 31 -0.91 -1.01 6.67
CA LYS A 31 -0.20 0.08 7.35
C LYS A 31 1.08 -0.45 7.94
N CYS A 32 2.18 0.25 7.73
CA CYS A 32 3.46 -0.07 8.33
C CYS A 32 4.00 1.13 9.13
N GLN A 33 4.77 0.84 10.16
CA GLN A 33 5.40 1.82 11.03
C GLN A 33 6.84 1.37 11.30
N PHE A 34 7.80 2.22 10.98
CA PHE A 34 9.18 2.05 11.38
C PHE A 34 9.40 2.78 12.71
N ILE A 35 9.72 2.04 13.76
CA ILE A 35 9.95 2.55 15.11
C ILE A 35 11.45 2.72 15.29
N SER A 36 11.94 3.95 15.09
CA SER A 36 13.37 4.24 15.02
C SER A 36 14.09 3.91 16.33
N ALA A 37 13.43 4.13 17.48
CA ALA A 37 13.96 3.83 18.80
C ALA A 37 14.25 2.33 19.02
N LYS A 38 13.60 1.44 18.26
CA LYS A 38 13.72 -0.02 18.40
C LYS A 38 14.38 -0.69 17.20
N ASN A 39 14.62 0.04 16.11
CA ASN A 39 15.01 -0.54 14.82
C ASN A 39 14.04 -1.65 14.38
N GLU A 40 12.73 -1.38 14.50
CA GLU A 40 11.68 -2.34 14.17
C GLU A 40 10.76 -1.78 13.09
N LEU A 41 10.43 -2.62 12.12
CA LEU A 41 9.34 -2.38 11.19
C LEU A 41 8.15 -3.23 11.62
N PHE A 42 7.03 -2.59 11.92
CA PHE A 42 5.74 -3.22 12.15
C PHE A 42 4.86 -3.02 10.93
N CYS A 43 4.18 -4.06 10.46
CA CYS A 43 3.15 -3.95 9.43
C CYS A 43 1.88 -4.67 9.88
N ASP A 44 0.74 -4.05 9.63
CA ASP A 44 -0.59 -4.56 9.94
C ASP A 44 -1.48 -4.54 8.69
N SER A 45 -2.30 -5.57 8.56
CA SER A 45 -3.18 -5.80 7.42
C SER A 45 -4.38 -6.67 7.84
N TYR A 46 -5.39 -6.80 6.98
CA TYR A 46 -6.54 -7.66 7.30
C TYR A 46 -6.20 -9.15 7.40
N LYS A 47 -5.03 -9.60 6.89
CA LYS A 47 -4.57 -11.00 7.05
C LYS A 47 -3.71 -11.21 8.30
N GLY A 48 -3.46 -10.16 9.07
CA GLY A 48 -2.64 -10.20 10.28
C GLY A 48 -1.51 -9.18 10.22
N ASN A 49 -0.65 -9.25 11.24
CA ASN A 49 0.46 -8.34 11.46
C ASN A 49 1.81 -9.06 11.54
N LYS A 50 2.89 -8.29 11.37
CA LYS A 50 4.25 -8.77 11.53
C LYS A 50 5.18 -7.64 11.97
N THR A 51 6.02 -7.93 12.97
CA THR A 51 7.16 -7.10 13.36
C THR A 51 8.45 -7.77 12.90
N CYS A 52 9.38 -7.00 12.34
CA CYS A 52 10.73 -7.44 12.00
C CYS A 52 11.76 -6.39 12.39
N GLU A 53 12.97 -6.83 12.76
CA GLU A 53 14.13 -5.95 12.85
C GLU A 53 14.44 -5.33 11.49
N ALA A 54 14.61 -4.02 11.46
CA ALA A 54 14.86 -3.25 10.25
C ALA A 54 15.78 -2.06 10.52
N ILE A 55 16.52 -1.64 9.50
CA ILE A 55 17.39 -0.46 9.53
C ILE A 55 17.03 0.52 8.42
N ILE A 56 17.34 1.80 8.64
CA ILE A 56 17.29 2.82 7.60
C ILE A 56 18.62 2.84 6.85
N ASP A 57 18.60 2.52 5.56
CA ASP A 57 19.72 2.76 4.65
C ASP A 57 19.46 4.01 3.82
N SER A 58 20.17 5.10 4.14
CA SER A 58 20.25 6.29 3.29
C SER A 58 18.89 6.87 2.85
N LEU A 59 17.90 6.87 3.76
CA LEU A 59 16.58 7.46 3.53
C LEU A 59 16.59 8.94 3.98
N PRO A 60 15.98 9.85 3.19
CA PRO A 60 15.89 11.25 3.56
C PRO A 60 14.95 11.43 4.77
N LEU A 61 15.54 11.81 5.91
CA LEU A 61 14.86 11.93 7.21
C LEU A 61 13.88 13.10 7.31
N ASN A 62 13.77 13.94 6.28
CA ASN A 62 12.79 15.04 6.23
C ASN A 62 11.39 14.57 5.81
N PHE A 63 11.18 13.26 5.65
CA PHE A 63 9.88 12.66 5.33
C PHE A 63 9.51 11.64 6.38
N THR A 64 8.28 11.75 6.89
CA THR A 64 7.74 10.86 7.92
C THR A 64 6.69 9.88 7.40
N LEU A 65 6.11 10.13 6.21
CA LEU A 65 5.09 9.29 5.59
C LEU A 65 5.48 8.90 4.17
N PHE A 66 5.32 7.62 3.85
CA PHE A 66 5.59 7.04 2.55
C PHE A 66 4.41 6.18 2.10
N ALA A 67 4.06 6.26 0.82
CA ALA A 67 3.21 5.27 0.18
C ALA A 67 4.06 4.05 -0.22
N ILE A 68 3.54 2.87 0.05
CA ILE A 68 4.10 1.57 -0.35
C ILE A 68 3.46 1.21 -1.69
N GLY A 69 4.25 1.26 -2.75
CA GLY A 69 3.80 0.89 -4.10
C GLY A 69 4.15 -0.55 -4.47
N GLU A 70 3.24 -1.18 -5.22
CA GLU A 70 3.47 -2.50 -5.80
C GLU A 70 4.58 -2.43 -6.85
N PHE A 71 5.58 -3.32 -6.75
CA PHE A 71 6.59 -3.50 -7.79
C PHE A 71 6.34 -4.80 -8.54
N LYS A 72 6.01 -4.71 -9.82
CA LYS A 72 6.01 -5.86 -10.72
C LYS A 72 7.41 -6.02 -11.31
N ALA A 73 8.23 -6.88 -10.73
CA ALA A 73 9.50 -7.27 -11.31
C ALA A 73 9.26 -8.39 -12.33
N THR A 74 9.09 -8.06 -13.61
CA THR A 74 9.10 -9.03 -14.70
C THR A 74 10.55 -9.32 -15.12
N ALA A 75 11.27 -10.13 -14.34
CA ALA A 75 12.51 -10.82 -14.78
C ALA A 75 13.03 -11.75 -13.67
N GLY A 76 12.72 -13.05 -13.77
CA GLY A 76 13.33 -14.10 -12.94
C GLY A 76 12.33 -15.06 -12.29
N GLN A 77 12.71 -16.34 -12.19
CA GLN A 77 11.90 -17.44 -11.61
C GLN A 77 11.60 -17.27 -10.11
N ILE A 78 12.23 -16.30 -9.43
CA ILE A 78 11.98 -15.97 -8.03
C ILE A 78 11.65 -14.47 -7.98
N PRO A 79 10.40 -14.08 -7.69
CA PRO A 79 10.07 -12.67 -7.56
C PRO A 79 10.80 -12.12 -6.33
N LEU A 80 11.91 -11.41 -6.57
CA LEU A 80 12.52 -10.52 -5.60
C LEU A 80 11.44 -9.54 -5.18
N THR A 81 10.86 -9.79 -4.00
CA THR A 81 9.82 -8.91 -3.50
C THR A 81 10.53 -7.68 -2.98
N TRP A 82 10.38 -6.58 -3.70
CA TRP A 82 10.70 -5.24 -3.25
C TRP A 82 9.40 -4.45 -3.27
N PHE A 83 9.23 -3.53 -2.33
CA PHE A 83 8.17 -2.53 -2.43
C PHE A 83 8.80 -1.17 -2.63
N ARG A 84 8.25 -0.37 -3.54
CA ARG A 84 8.76 1.00 -3.76
C ARG A 84 8.18 1.91 -2.71
N LEU A 85 8.99 2.83 -2.21
CA LEU A 85 8.55 3.85 -1.25
C LEU A 85 8.43 5.19 -1.95
N PHE A 86 7.26 5.80 -1.86
CA PHE A 86 6.95 7.12 -2.43
C PHE A 86 6.74 8.10 -1.28
N PRO A 87 7.66 9.02 -1.01
CA PRO A 87 7.54 9.96 0.09
C PRO A 87 6.38 10.92 -0.12
N ARG A 88 5.60 11.19 0.93
CA ARG A 88 4.61 12.27 0.94
C ARG A 88 5.33 13.61 0.92
N LYS A 89 4.87 14.57 0.13
CA LYS A 89 5.40 15.94 0.19
C LYS A 89 5.11 16.57 1.57
N ILE A 90 6.02 17.41 2.07
CA ILE A 90 5.89 18.08 3.38
C ILE A 90 4.65 18.99 3.43
N ASP A 91 4.30 19.61 2.31
CA ASP A 91 3.12 20.46 2.14
C ASP A 91 1.80 19.67 1.98
N ASN A 92 1.86 18.34 2.03
CA ASN A 92 0.75 17.43 1.78
C ASN A 92 0.07 17.58 0.41
N THR A 93 0.69 18.21 -0.59
CA THR A 93 0.06 18.41 -1.91
C THR A 93 0.11 17.17 -2.81
N GLY A 94 0.90 16.16 -2.45
CA GLY A 94 1.05 14.97 -3.28
C GLY A 94 2.19 14.05 -2.83
N TRP A 95 2.71 13.27 -3.78
CA TRP A 95 3.74 12.26 -3.55
C TRP A 95 4.94 12.49 -4.47
N TRP A 96 6.14 12.29 -3.95
CA TRP A 96 7.37 12.34 -4.74
C TRP A 96 7.64 11.02 -5.45
N TYR A 97 8.21 11.10 -6.64
CA TYR A 97 8.78 9.95 -7.33
C TYR A 97 10.08 9.52 -6.64
N TYR A 98 10.12 8.25 -6.23
CA TYR A 98 11.16 7.61 -5.40
C TYR A 98 12.63 7.71 -5.89
N LYS A 99 12.89 8.22 -7.10
CA LYS A 99 14.22 8.26 -7.75
C LYS A 99 14.97 9.60 -7.61
N HIS A 100 14.33 10.70 -7.19
CA HIS A 100 14.86 12.05 -7.47
C HIS A 100 14.99 13.01 -6.27
N MET A 101 15.19 12.51 -5.05
CA MET A 101 15.22 13.44 -3.91
C MET A 101 16.58 14.07 -3.59
N ARG A 102 17.72 13.47 -3.97
CA ARG A 102 19.08 14.09 -3.90
C ARG A 102 20.12 13.45 -4.82
N GLU A 103 19.95 12.18 -5.20
CA GLU A 103 20.89 11.42 -6.03
C GLU A 103 20.14 10.67 -7.15
N GLU A 104 20.41 11.00 -8.41
CA GLU A 104 19.62 10.55 -9.57
C GLU A 104 19.59 9.03 -9.81
N ASN A 105 20.42 8.26 -9.09
CA ASN A 105 20.61 6.83 -9.31
C ASN A 105 20.09 5.93 -8.19
N LYS A 106 19.66 6.47 -7.05
CA LYS A 106 19.17 5.66 -5.92
C LYS A 106 17.63 5.60 -5.93
N LYS A 107 17.09 4.41 -5.65
CA LYS A 107 15.66 4.11 -5.60
C LYS A 107 15.26 3.84 -4.15
N MET A 108 14.20 4.47 -3.66
CA MET A 108 13.68 4.16 -2.32
C MET A 108 12.79 2.93 -2.33
N SER A 109 13.07 2.01 -1.42
CA SER A 109 12.40 0.73 -1.33
C SER A 109 12.38 0.16 0.08
N LEU A 110 11.43 -0.73 0.29
CA LEU A 110 11.36 -1.63 1.43
C LEU A 110 11.74 -3.04 0.94
N HIS A 111 12.79 -3.62 1.51
CA HIS A 111 13.34 -4.91 1.08
C HIS A 111 14.11 -5.63 2.18
N SER A 112 14.48 -6.89 1.92
CA SER A 112 15.37 -7.67 2.78
C SER A 112 16.84 -7.32 2.59
N LYS A 113 17.65 -7.50 3.65
CA LYS A 113 19.11 -7.32 3.66
C LYS A 113 19.82 -8.25 2.68
N ASP A 114 19.32 -9.44 2.38
CA ASP A 114 19.93 -10.33 1.38
C ASP A 114 19.70 -9.84 -0.07
N LYS A 115 18.84 -8.83 -0.28
CA LYS A 115 18.50 -8.29 -1.59
C LYS A 115 19.15 -6.92 -1.86
N VAL A 116 20.32 -6.65 -1.29
CA VAL A 116 21.01 -5.37 -1.46
C VAL A 116 21.32 -5.13 -2.94
N SER A 117 20.88 -3.98 -3.45
CA SER A 117 21.39 -3.39 -4.67
C SER A 117 22.05 -2.08 -4.30
N LYS A 118 23.23 -1.78 -4.85
CA LYS A 118 23.88 -0.46 -4.71
C LYS A 118 23.01 0.71 -5.18
N TYR A 119 21.90 0.42 -5.87
CA TYR A 119 20.94 1.39 -6.39
C TYR A 119 19.65 1.48 -5.56
N ASN A 120 19.50 0.72 -4.47
CA ASN A 120 18.33 0.76 -3.61
C ASN A 120 18.72 1.30 -2.23
N THR A 121 17.88 2.19 -1.70
CA THR A 121 17.93 2.72 -0.34
C THR A 121 16.56 2.54 0.32
N GLY A 122 16.44 2.84 1.60
CA GLY A 122 15.16 2.93 2.30
C GLY A 122 15.15 2.10 3.58
N ILE A 123 14.14 1.24 3.73
CA ILE A 123 14.00 0.39 4.91
C ILE A 123 14.44 -1.03 4.58
N VAL A 124 15.40 -1.53 5.35
CA VAL A 124 16.01 -2.84 5.12
C VAL A 124 15.69 -3.76 6.29
N VAL A 125 14.90 -4.80 6.03
CA VAL A 125 14.61 -5.85 7.00
C VAL A 125 15.81 -6.79 7.11
N VAL A 126 16.33 -6.98 8.31
CA VAL A 126 17.61 -7.69 8.54
C VAL A 126 17.46 -9.20 8.36
N ASP A 127 16.37 -9.77 8.86
CA ASP A 127 16.07 -11.20 8.82
C ASP A 127 15.24 -11.58 7.58
N SER A 128 15.76 -12.51 6.76
CA SER A 128 15.14 -12.93 5.51
C SER A 128 13.87 -13.77 5.69
N LEU A 129 13.77 -14.57 6.76
CA LEU A 129 12.56 -15.32 7.09
C LEU A 129 11.44 -14.37 7.54
N CYS A 130 11.80 -13.39 8.37
CA CYS A 130 10.91 -12.33 8.81
C CYS A 130 10.42 -11.50 7.63
N TRP A 131 11.33 -11.13 6.71
CA TRP A 131 10.97 -10.46 5.47
C TRP A 131 9.93 -11.23 4.67
N ASN A 132 10.10 -12.54 4.49
CA ASN A 132 9.14 -13.34 3.72
C ASN A 132 7.74 -13.26 4.31
N GLN A 133 7.62 -13.34 5.63
CA GLN A 133 6.33 -13.21 6.33
C GLN A 133 5.75 -11.79 6.20
N MET A 134 6.57 -10.77 6.42
CA MET A 134 6.18 -9.36 6.30
C MET A 134 5.75 -9.00 4.88
N ALA A 135 6.45 -9.50 3.87
CA ALA A 135 6.10 -9.31 2.48
C ALA A 135 4.71 -9.89 2.14
N GLN A 136 4.32 -11.01 2.77
CA GLN A 136 2.97 -11.56 2.63
C GLN A 136 1.92 -10.66 3.30
N VAL A 137 2.22 -10.11 4.48
CA VAL A 137 1.36 -9.12 5.16
C VAL A 137 1.15 -7.89 4.26
N ILE A 138 2.22 -7.36 3.67
CA ILE A 138 2.14 -6.19 2.77
C ILE A 138 1.35 -6.51 1.50
N LYS A 139 1.61 -7.66 0.86
CA LYS A 139 0.88 -8.10 -0.34
C LYS A 139 -0.57 -8.46 -0.07
N SER A 140 -0.92 -8.72 1.18
CA SER A 140 -2.27 -9.15 1.51
C SER A 140 -3.31 -8.09 1.17
N SER A 141 -2.92 -6.81 1.24
CA SER A 141 -3.75 -5.63 0.95
C SER A 141 -4.73 -5.87 -0.20
N SER A 142 -6.02 -5.68 0.08
CA SER A 142 -7.10 -5.98 -0.87
C SER A 142 -7.76 -4.74 -1.44
N THR A 143 -7.37 -3.56 -0.96
CA THR A 143 -7.66 -2.28 -1.58
C THR A 143 -6.36 -1.64 -2.02
N PHE A 144 -6.36 -1.09 -3.22
CA PHE A 144 -5.24 -0.32 -3.74
C PHE A 144 -5.73 1.03 -4.22
N ASP A 145 -4.93 2.05 -3.98
CA ASP A 145 -5.16 3.39 -4.50
C ASP A 145 -4.22 3.64 -5.69
N VAL A 146 -4.61 4.53 -6.60
CA VAL A 146 -3.75 4.99 -7.69
C VAL A 146 -3.31 6.41 -7.38
N ILE A 147 -2.09 6.53 -6.85
CA ILE A 147 -1.50 7.83 -6.55
C ILE A 147 -0.82 8.42 -7.79
N GLN A 148 -0.86 9.75 -7.90
CA GLN A 148 -0.05 10.49 -8.86
C GLN A 148 1.25 10.92 -8.18
N THR A 149 2.38 10.60 -8.78
CA THR A 149 3.69 10.99 -8.25
C THR A 149 4.41 11.95 -9.18
N GLU A 150 5.06 12.95 -8.61
CA GLU A 150 5.79 13.97 -9.35
C GLU A 150 7.28 13.69 -9.41
N ARG A 151 7.89 14.01 -10.54
CA ARG A 151 9.33 13.89 -10.76
C ARG A 151 9.95 15.27 -10.88
N TYR A 152 10.93 15.54 -10.03
CA TYR A 152 11.80 16.70 -10.19
C TYR A 152 12.89 16.38 -11.20
N ASN A 153 13.03 17.16 -12.28
CA ASN A 153 14.09 17.00 -13.27
C ASN A 153 14.70 18.38 -13.57
N TYR A 154 16.02 18.54 -13.36
CA TYR A 154 16.79 19.71 -13.81
C TYR A 154 16.18 21.08 -13.45
N GLY A 155 15.66 21.25 -12.23
CA GLY A 155 15.11 22.54 -11.78
C GLY A 155 13.71 22.86 -12.29
N ILE A 156 13.11 21.98 -13.09
CA ILE A 156 11.76 22.15 -13.65
C ILE A 156 10.88 21.03 -13.10
N PHE A 157 9.70 21.39 -12.58
CA PHE A 157 8.62 20.44 -12.31
C PHE A 157 8.09 19.91 -13.64
N ALA A 158 8.77 18.92 -14.21
CA ALA A 158 8.25 18.20 -15.35
C ALA A 158 6.99 17.45 -14.90
N LYS A 159 5.91 17.57 -15.67
CA LYS A 159 4.57 17.03 -15.39
C LYS A 159 4.31 15.59 -15.90
N PRO A 160 5.22 14.60 -15.98
CA PRO A 160 4.72 13.24 -16.04
C PRO A 160 4.30 12.84 -14.62
N PHE A 161 3.02 13.01 -14.31
CA PHE A 161 2.41 12.33 -13.18
C PHE A 161 2.44 10.83 -13.47
N TYR A 162 3.23 10.07 -12.71
CA TYR A 162 3.18 8.61 -12.80
C TYR A 162 2.04 8.10 -11.95
N ARG A 163 1.18 7.26 -12.54
CA ARG A 163 0.14 6.53 -11.82
C ARG A 163 0.76 5.30 -11.17
N VAL A 164 0.71 5.24 -9.85
CA VAL A 164 1.30 4.15 -9.07
C VAL A 164 0.21 3.47 -8.27
N LYS A 165 0.15 2.14 -8.36
CA LYS A 165 -0.72 1.32 -7.52
C LYS A 165 -0.10 1.21 -6.12
N MET A 166 -0.70 1.91 -5.17
CA MET A 166 -0.36 1.91 -3.75
C MET A 166 -1.10 0.77 -3.04
N ILE A 167 -0.37 0.00 -2.25
CA ILE A 167 -0.90 -1.13 -1.48
C ILE A 167 -0.90 -0.87 0.03
N GLY A 168 -0.23 0.19 0.48
CA GLY A 168 -0.22 0.57 1.89
C GLY A 168 0.54 1.87 2.16
N THR A 169 0.62 2.24 3.43
CA THR A 169 1.44 3.36 3.92
C THR A 169 2.54 2.87 4.85
N LEU A 170 3.61 3.64 4.96
CA LEU A 170 4.69 3.48 5.92
C LEU A 170 4.90 4.82 6.63
N GLU A 171 4.83 4.81 7.95
CA GLU A 171 5.19 5.95 8.79
C GLU A 171 6.52 5.72 9.49
N ILE A 172 7.31 6.78 9.69
CA ILE A 172 8.52 6.78 10.51
C ILE A 172 8.20 7.47 11.83
N LEU A 173 8.37 6.73 12.92
CA LEU A 173 8.14 7.16 14.30
C LEU A 173 9.45 7.22 15.09
#